data_AF-A0A3M1M067-F1
#
_entry.id   AF-A0A3M1M067-F1
#
_cell.length_a   1.000
_cell.length_b   1.000
_cell.length_c   1.000
_cell.angle_alpha   90.00
_cell.angle_beta   90.00
_cell.angle_gamma   90.00
#
_symmetry.space_group_name_H-M   'P 1'
#
loop_
_entity.id
_entity.type
_entity.pdbx_description
1 polymer ?
#
loop_
_entity_poly.entity_id
_entity_poly.type
_entity_poly.pdbx_seq_one_letter_code
_entity_poly.pdbx_strand_id
1 'polypeptide(L)'
;MLDRRQFSAGLGALALGAGLRPAAARPYAGPNVILIRFGGGVRRAETIDPAGTHAPYTLHRLARRGTLIADMRIEQLDGVDTSHAEGTLNLLTGRYLSYRNLGGIDRLEPTEPTLFEYLREAFDLPSHQVLLINGEDRPQEEFFTFGMNPHYGIRYRSEMLSLHRFKLYKYA
;
A
#
# COMPACT_ATOMS: atom_id res chain seq x y z
N MET A 1 12.81 -11.85 -51.52
CA MET A 1 13.28 -12.56 -50.31
C MET A 1 14.33 -11.68 -49.64
N LEU A 2 14.06 -11.23 -48.41
CA LEU A 2 15.02 -10.42 -47.64
C LEU A 2 16.11 -11.32 -47.05
N ASP A 3 17.38 -10.92 -47.21
CA ASP A 3 18.53 -11.66 -46.70
C ASP A 3 18.64 -11.49 -45.17
N ARG A 4 19.08 -12.56 -44.50
CA ARG A 4 19.25 -12.67 -43.05
C ARG A 4 20.16 -11.58 -42.48
N ARG A 5 21.10 -11.06 -43.28
CA ARG A 5 21.97 -9.92 -42.94
C ARG A 5 21.24 -8.57 -42.96
N GLN A 6 20.26 -8.39 -43.84
CA GLN A 6 19.44 -7.17 -43.89
C GLN A 6 18.45 -7.13 -42.71
N PHE A 7 17.95 -8.28 -42.27
CA PHE A 7 17.13 -8.39 -41.06
C PHE A 7 17.91 -8.05 -39.79
N SER A 8 19.15 -8.54 -39.64
CA SER A 8 19.99 -8.22 -38.48
C SER A 8 20.48 -6.77 -38.48
N ALA A 9 20.76 -6.18 -39.64
CA ALA A 9 21.11 -4.76 -39.75
C ALA A 9 19.92 -3.83 -39.43
N GLY A 10 18.69 -4.24 -39.79
CA GLY A 10 17.47 -3.50 -39.45
C GLY A 10 17.13 -3.49 -37.95
N LEU A 11 17.46 -4.57 -37.23
CA LEU A 11 17.29 -4.66 -35.77
C LEU A 11 18.35 -3.86 -34.99
N GLY A 12 19.58 -3.73 -35.54
CA GLY A 12 20.64 -2.93 -34.93
C GLY A 12 20.42 -1.42 -35.02
N ALA A 13 19.73 -0.94 -36.06
CA ALA A 13 19.44 0.47 -36.27
C ALA A 13 18.26 1.02 -35.42
N LEU A 14 17.44 0.14 -34.84
CA LEU A 14 16.36 0.51 -33.91
C LEU A 14 16.81 0.53 -32.44
N ALA A 15 18.03 0.08 -32.12
CA ALA A 15 18.56 0.02 -30.76
C ALA A 15 19.24 1.33 -30.28
N LEU A 16 19.21 2.40 -31.09
CA LEU A 16 19.62 3.75 -30.68
C LEU A 16 18.43 4.59 -30.17
N GLY A 17 17.23 4.00 -30.09
CA GLY A 17 16.11 4.59 -29.39
C GLY A 17 16.43 4.63 -27.90
N ALA A 18 16.92 5.78 -27.44
CA ALA A 18 17.00 6.26 -26.07
C ALA A 18 16.75 5.14 -25.04
N GLY A 19 17.83 4.56 -24.51
CA GLY A 19 17.78 4.05 -23.16
C GLY A 19 17.33 5.21 -22.29
N LEU A 20 16.01 5.34 -22.12
CA LEU A 20 15.39 6.15 -21.10
C LEU A 20 15.90 5.55 -19.80
N ARG A 21 17.10 5.98 -19.39
CA ARG A 21 17.44 5.98 -17.98
C ARG A 21 16.25 6.68 -17.37
N PRO A 22 15.47 6.01 -16.50
CA PRO A 22 14.40 6.71 -15.81
C PRO A 22 15.04 7.98 -15.25
N ALA A 23 14.47 9.13 -15.60
CA ALA A 23 14.94 10.40 -15.05
C ALA A 23 15.10 10.16 -13.55
N ALA A 24 16.30 10.41 -13.02
CA ALA A 24 16.57 10.11 -11.63
C ALA A 24 15.51 10.83 -10.82
N ALA A 25 14.66 10.05 -10.13
CA ALA A 25 13.59 10.57 -9.31
C ALA A 25 14.18 11.65 -8.41
N ARG A 26 13.48 12.78 -8.27
CA ARG A 26 13.97 13.85 -7.41
C ARG A 26 14.24 13.26 -6.02
N PRO A 27 15.43 13.49 -5.42
CA PRO A 27 15.73 12.96 -4.11
C PRO A 27 14.70 13.46 -3.10
N TYR A 28 14.00 12.53 -2.45
CA TYR A 28 13.05 12.89 -1.41
C TYR A 28 13.78 13.47 -0.21
N ALA A 29 13.47 14.71 0.13
CA ALA A 29 14.05 15.44 1.25
C ALA A 29 13.11 15.53 2.47
N GLY A 30 11.93 14.90 2.39
CA GLY A 30 10.98 14.86 3.50
C GLY A 30 11.33 13.79 4.54
N PRO A 31 10.55 13.71 5.63
CA PRO A 31 10.74 12.71 6.66
C PRO A 31 10.33 11.32 6.19
N ASN A 32 10.99 10.27 6.69
CA ASN A 32 10.50 8.91 6.52
C ASN A 32 9.16 8.74 7.26
N VAL A 33 8.12 8.32 6.54
CA VAL A 33 6.79 8.07 7.10
C VAL A 33 6.60 6.56 7.23
N ILE A 34 6.28 6.09 8.44
CA ILE A 34 6.00 4.69 8.72
C ILE A 34 4.62 4.60 9.36
N LEU A 35 3.70 3.93 8.68
CA LEU A 35 2.37 3.60 9.22
C LEU A 35 2.37 2.13 9.65
N ILE A 36 2.17 1.89 10.94
CA ILE A 36 2.01 0.54 11.47
C ILE A 36 0.55 0.38 11.86
N ARG A 37 -0.15 -0.52 11.17
CA ARG A 37 -1.51 -0.89 11.50
C ARG A 37 -1.51 -2.31 12.07
N PHE A 38 -2.09 -2.45 13.25
CA PHE A 38 -2.31 -3.74 13.86
C PHE A 38 -3.66 -4.32 13.37
N GLY A 39 -3.61 -5.42 12.62
CA GLY A 39 -4.81 -6.14 12.19
C GLY A 39 -5.39 -7.02 13.31
N GLY A 40 -6.69 -7.34 13.22
CA GLY A 40 -7.29 -8.40 14.05
C GLY A 40 -7.93 -7.98 15.38
N GLY A 41 -8.27 -6.69 15.55
CA GLY A 41 -9.07 -6.24 16.69
C GLY A 41 -8.25 -5.98 17.96
N VAL A 42 -7.30 -5.06 17.86
CA VAL A 42 -6.50 -4.60 19.00
C VAL A 42 -7.37 -4.03 20.10
N ARG A 43 -7.29 -4.62 21.30
CA ARG A 43 -8.11 -4.21 22.43
C ARG A 43 -7.38 -3.19 23.30
N ARG A 44 -8.13 -2.20 23.78
CA ARG A 44 -7.62 -1.14 24.68
C ARG A 44 -6.98 -1.74 25.94
N ALA A 45 -7.68 -2.67 26.58
CA ALA A 45 -7.23 -3.35 27.81
C ALA A 45 -5.91 -4.12 27.63
N GLU A 46 -5.63 -4.58 26.41
CA GLU A 46 -4.43 -5.38 26.10
C GLU A 46 -3.27 -4.51 25.59
N THR A 47 -3.49 -3.23 25.27
CA THR A 47 -2.46 -2.40 24.62
C THR A 47 -2.12 -1.12 25.35
N ILE A 48 -3.12 -0.36 25.80
CA ILE A 48 -2.88 0.95 26.40
C ILE A 48 -3.31 1.05 27.86
N ASP A 49 -3.84 -0.04 28.44
CA ASP A 49 -4.03 -0.15 29.89
C ASP A 49 -2.66 -0.36 30.58
N PRO A 50 -2.24 0.56 31.46
CA PRO A 50 -0.97 0.43 32.17
C PRO A 50 -0.85 -0.81 33.08
N ALA A 51 -1.97 -1.36 33.56
CA ALA A 51 -1.95 -2.49 34.49
C ALA A 51 -1.73 -3.84 33.81
N GLY A 52 -2.10 -3.96 32.53
CA GLY A 52 -2.19 -5.25 31.83
C GLY A 52 -1.66 -5.25 30.39
N THR A 53 -0.95 -4.20 29.96
CA THR A 53 -0.51 -4.09 28.55
C THR A 53 0.39 -5.26 28.10
N HIS A 54 0.03 -5.85 26.97
CA HIS A 54 0.87 -6.77 26.19
C HIS A 54 1.77 -6.04 25.19
N ALA A 55 1.65 -4.71 25.09
CA ALA A 55 2.46 -3.85 24.24
C ALA A 55 3.27 -2.82 25.07
N PRO A 56 4.11 -3.27 26.02
CA PRO A 56 4.76 -2.38 26.99
C PRO A 56 5.69 -1.35 26.34
N TYR A 57 6.36 -1.70 25.23
CA TYR A 57 7.19 -0.74 24.51
C TYR A 57 6.35 0.36 23.84
N THR A 58 5.22 0.00 23.24
CA THR A 58 4.29 0.96 22.64
C THR A 58 3.77 1.93 23.70
N LEU A 59 3.28 1.42 24.83
CA LEU A 59 2.69 2.26 25.88
C LEU A 59 3.72 3.08 26.66
N HIS A 60 4.82 2.47 27.10
CA HIS A 60 5.75 3.13 28.02
C HIS A 60 6.90 3.87 27.32
N ARG A 61 7.15 3.61 26.03
CA ARG A 61 8.20 4.30 25.26
C ARG A 61 7.63 5.14 24.13
N LEU A 62 6.88 4.53 23.19
CA LEU A 62 6.44 5.24 21.99
C LEU A 62 5.36 6.29 22.28
N ALA A 63 4.34 5.94 23.07
CA ALA A 63 3.25 6.86 23.41
C ALA A 63 3.75 8.12 24.15
N ARG A 64 4.86 8.02 24.89
CA ARG A 64 5.48 9.17 25.59
C ARG A 64 6.30 10.08 24.68
N ARG A 65 6.66 9.63 23.48
CA ARG A 65 7.44 10.39 22.50
C ARG A 65 6.56 11.03 21.42
N GLY A 66 5.26 10.84 21.48
CA GLY A 66 4.30 11.38 20.53
C GLY A 66 2.95 11.63 21.19
N THR A 67 1.88 11.58 20.41
CA THR A 67 0.52 11.79 20.89
C THR A 67 -0.24 10.47 20.92
N LEU A 68 -0.76 10.11 22.09
CA LEU A 68 -1.66 8.98 22.25
C LEU A 68 -3.11 9.46 22.24
N ILE A 69 -3.89 9.02 21.26
CA ILE A 69 -5.34 9.22 21.23
C ILE A 69 -6.01 7.99 21.87
N ALA A 70 -6.19 8.03 23.20
CA ALA A 70 -6.59 6.86 23.97
C ALA A 70 -8.07 6.44 23.76
N ASP A 71 -8.95 7.41 23.48
CA ASP A 71 -10.38 7.17 23.24
C ASP A 71 -10.78 7.36 21.77
N MET A 72 -9.99 6.79 20.86
CA MET A 72 -10.42 6.66 19.47
C MET A 72 -11.59 5.66 19.40
N ARG A 73 -12.69 6.09 18.79
CA ARG A 73 -13.88 5.28 18.58
C ARG A 73 -14.17 5.25 17.09
N ILE A 74 -14.59 4.09 16.62
CA ILE A 74 -15.13 3.97 15.27
C ILE A 74 -16.56 4.47 15.33
N GLU A 75 -16.86 5.52 14.59
CA GLU A 75 -18.25 5.93 14.36
C GLU A 75 -18.92 4.90 13.46
N GLN A 76 -20.05 4.35 13.91
CA GLN A 76 -20.87 3.49 13.05
C GLN A 76 -21.70 4.39 12.14
N LEU A 77 -21.17 4.61 10.94
CA LEU A 77 -21.87 5.34 9.89
C LEU A 77 -22.77 4.35 9.14
N ASP A 78 -24.01 4.75 8.88
CA ASP A 78 -24.97 3.92 8.14
C ASP A 78 -24.41 3.55 6.76
N GLY A 79 -24.36 2.25 6.47
CA GLY A 79 -23.87 1.72 5.19
C GLY A 79 -22.35 1.68 5.03
N VAL A 80 -21.56 1.96 6.08
CA VAL A 80 -20.09 1.86 6.04
C VAL A 80 -19.60 0.69 6.88
N ASP A 81 -18.86 -0.21 6.23
CA ASP A 81 -18.15 -1.29 6.92
C ASP A 81 -16.78 -0.83 7.41
N THR A 82 -16.42 -1.25 8.62
CA THR A 82 -15.09 -0.99 9.22
C THR A 82 -14.35 -2.29 9.55
N SER A 83 -14.58 -3.29 8.70
CA SER A 83 -13.91 -4.58 8.76
C SER A 83 -12.40 -4.44 8.53
N HIS A 84 -11.67 -5.55 8.62
CA HIS A 84 -10.23 -5.56 8.46
C HIS A 84 -9.76 -4.84 7.18
N ALA A 85 -10.40 -5.12 6.04
CA ALA A 85 -9.99 -4.59 4.74
C ALA A 85 -10.51 -3.16 4.54
N GLU A 86 -11.80 -2.92 4.76
CA GLU A 86 -12.44 -1.62 4.61
C GLU A 86 -11.86 -0.59 5.58
N GLY A 87 -11.61 -0.95 6.84
CA GLY A 87 -10.95 -0.07 7.80
C GLY A 87 -9.51 0.29 7.39
N THR A 88 -8.80 -0.64 6.74
CA THR A 88 -7.48 -0.35 6.17
C THR A 88 -7.60 0.60 4.98
N LEU A 89 -8.57 0.38 4.08
CA LEU A 89 -8.83 1.30 2.98
C LEU A 89 -9.23 2.69 3.46
N ASN A 90 -10.05 2.80 4.51
CA ASN A 90 -10.43 4.10 5.08
C ASN A 90 -9.22 4.90 5.58
N LEU A 91 -8.21 4.22 6.15
CA LEU A 91 -6.94 4.86 6.50
C LEU A 91 -6.11 5.25 5.27
N LEU A 92 -6.08 4.38 4.25
CA LEU A 92 -5.28 4.61 3.06
C LEU A 92 -5.87 5.69 2.15
N THR A 93 -7.19 5.77 2.03
CA THR A 93 -7.90 6.73 1.15
C THR A 93 -8.34 7.99 1.90
N GLY A 94 -8.41 7.95 3.23
CA GLY A 94 -8.96 9.02 4.06
C GLY A 94 -10.48 9.19 3.92
N ARG A 95 -11.17 8.15 3.44
CA ARG A 95 -12.61 8.19 3.12
C ARG A 95 -13.33 7.01 3.76
N TYR A 96 -14.49 7.27 4.34
CA TYR A 96 -15.40 6.26 4.89
C TYR A 96 -16.40 5.86 3.81
N LEU A 97 -16.05 4.89 2.97
CA LEU A 97 -16.87 4.47 1.83
C LEU A 97 -17.28 3.01 1.97
N SER A 98 -18.47 2.70 1.42
CA SER A 98 -18.84 1.33 1.10
C SER A 98 -18.12 0.93 -0.18
N TYR A 99 -17.21 -0.03 -0.09
CA TYR A 99 -16.49 -0.55 -1.24
C TYR A 99 -17.29 -1.70 -1.85
N ARG A 100 -17.43 -1.69 -3.18
CA ARG A 100 -18.14 -2.77 -3.87
C ARG A 100 -17.35 -4.07 -3.72
N ASN A 101 -18.01 -5.10 -3.20
CA ASN A 101 -17.53 -6.47 -3.30
C ASN A 101 -17.86 -6.98 -4.70
N LEU A 102 -16.87 -7.04 -5.58
CA LEU A 102 -17.05 -7.62 -6.90
C LEU A 102 -17.09 -9.14 -6.77
N GLY A 103 -18.29 -9.68 -6.58
CA GLY A 103 -18.67 -11.10 -6.54
C GLY A 103 -17.52 -12.10 -6.75
N GLY A 104 -17.05 -12.66 -5.64
CA GLY A 104 -16.04 -13.72 -5.61
C GLY A 104 -14.76 -13.29 -4.88
N ILE A 105 -14.66 -13.69 -3.61
CA ILE A 105 -13.52 -13.55 -2.69
C ILE A 105 -13.10 -12.09 -2.44
N ASP A 106 -13.58 -11.48 -1.33
CA ASP A 106 -13.13 -10.25 -0.64
C ASP A 106 -12.35 -9.19 -1.46
N ARG A 107 -12.71 -9.00 -2.73
CA ARG A 107 -12.02 -8.08 -3.63
C ARG A 107 -12.75 -6.76 -3.58
N LEU A 108 -12.16 -5.84 -2.82
CA LEU A 108 -12.62 -4.46 -2.72
C LEU A 108 -12.07 -3.64 -3.89
N GLU A 109 -12.86 -2.69 -4.37
CA GLU A 109 -12.43 -1.69 -5.35
C GLU A 109 -12.45 -0.30 -4.72
N PRO A 110 -11.30 0.21 -4.23
CA PRO A 110 -11.22 1.59 -3.79
C PRO A 110 -11.37 2.52 -4.98
N THR A 111 -12.39 3.37 -4.95
CA THR A 111 -12.65 4.38 -5.99
C THR A 111 -11.78 5.63 -5.84
N GLU A 112 -11.25 5.82 -4.64
CA GLU A 112 -10.44 6.98 -4.25
C GLU A 112 -8.95 6.64 -4.24
N PRO A 113 -8.06 7.60 -4.57
CA PRO A 113 -6.63 7.38 -4.48
C PRO A 113 -6.20 7.11 -3.03
N THR A 114 -5.25 6.21 -2.89
CA THR A 114 -4.55 5.91 -1.64
C THR A 114 -3.49 6.95 -1.33
N LEU A 115 -3.03 7.00 -0.08
CA LEU A 115 -1.91 7.84 0.35
C LEU A 115 -0.64 7.55 -0.45
N PHE A 116 -0.47 6.32 -0.94
CA PHE A 116 0.67 5.94 -1.77
C PHE A 116 0.66 6.67 -3.11
N GLU A 117 -0.51 6.77 -3.72
CA GLU A 117 -0.70 7.46 -4.99
C GLU A 117 -0.44 8.96 -4.84
N TYR A 118 -0.97 9.58 -3.78
CA TYR A 118 -0.68 10.97 -3.46
C TYR A 118 0.81 11.23 -3.18
N LEU A 119 1.48 10.35 -2.42
CA LEU A 119 2.91 10.49 -2.13
C LEU A 119 3.75 10.38 -3.41
N ARG A 120 3.45 9.39 -4.26
CA ARG A 120 4.22 9.17 -5.49
C ARG A 120 3.99 10.28 -6.50
N GLU A 121 2.79 10.80 -6.62
CA GLU A 121 2.51 11.95 -7.48
C GLU A 121 3.18 13.22 -6.95
N ALA A 122 2.98 13.56 -5.68
CA ALA A 122 3.45 14.83 -5.11
C ALA A 122 4.98 14.94 -5.05
N PHE A 123 5.67 13.82 -4.85
CA PHE A 123 7.11 13.77 -4.63
C PHE A 123 7.89 13.04 -5.73
N ASP A 124 7.24 12.62 -6.82
CA ASP A 124 7.85 11.87 -7.93
C ASP A 124 8.65 10.63 -7.44
N LEU A 125 8.07 9.92 -6.45
CA LEU A 125 8.74 8.80 -5.81
C LEU A 125 8.65 7.52 -6.66
N PRO A 126 9.75 6.76 -6.78
CA PRO A 126 9.70 5.45 -7.40
C PRO A 126 8.97 4.46 -6.49
N SER A 127 8.30 3.46 -7.09
CA SER A 127 7.45 2.52 -6.34
C SER A 127 8.20 1.76 -5.25
N HIS A 128 9.47 1.41 -5.46
CA HIS A 128 10.31 0.71 -4.48
C HIS A 128 10.64 1.53 -3.21
N GLN A 129 10.38 2.83 -3.20
CA GLN A 129 10.51 3.68 -2.00
C GLN A 129 9.17 3.87 -1.27
N VAL A 130 8.08 3.35 -1.83
CA VAL A 130 6.73 3.42 -1.26
C VAL A 130 6.22 1.99 -1.10
N LEU A 131 6.46 1.42 0.08
CA LEU A 131 6.26 0.00 0.35
C LEU A 131 5.06 -0.25 1.25
N LEU A 132 4.25 -1.23 0.87
CA LEU A 132 3.26 -1.87 1.72
C LEU A 132 3.75 -3.27 2.08
N ILE A 133 3.93 -3.54 3.37
CA ILE A 133 4.26 -4.87 3.86
C ILE A 133 2.98 -5.48 4.43
N ASN A 134 2.50 -6.55 3.80
CA ASN A 134 1.32 -7.26 4.25
C ASN A 134 1.67 -8.64 4.79
N GLY A 135 1.35 -8.85 6.07
CA GLY A 135 1.57 -10.10 6.77
C GLY A 135 0.41 -11.09 6.64
N GLU A 136 -0.67 -10.73 5.95
CA GLU A 136 -1.76 -11.66 5.69
C GLU A 136 -1.37 -12.69 4.62
N ASP A 137 -1.85 -13.92 4.79
CA ASP A 137 -1.67 -14.99 3.79
C ASP A 137 -2.90 -15.05 2.89
N ARG A 138 -3.17 -13.94 2.17
CA ARG A 138 -4.28 -13.85 1.23
C ARG A 138 -3.79 -13.59 -0.20
N PRO A 139 -4.46 -14.15 -1.22
CA PRO A 139 -4.11 -13.90 -2.61
C PRO A 139 -4.52 -12.52 -3.11
N GLN A 140 -5.64 -11.96 -2.61
CA GLN A 140 -6.14 -10.64 -3.02
C GLN A 140 -5.82 -9.58 -1.98
N GLU A 141 -4.73 -8.87 -2.22
CA GLU A 141 -4.28 -7.77 -1.35
C GLU A 141 -3.91 -6.52 -2.17
N GLU A 142 -3.83 -6.66 -3.50
CA GLU A 142 -3.38 -5.59 -4.41
C GLU A 142 -4.26 -4.34 -4.34
N PHE A 143 -5.53 -4.48 -3.95
CA PHE A 143 -6.44 -3.35 -3.80
C PHE A 143 -6.01 -2.37 -2.70
N PHE A 144 -5.07 -2.72 -1.81
CA PHE A 144 -4.47 -1.74 -0.89
C PHE A 144 -3.40 -0.86 -1.55
N THR A 145 -2.94 -1.20 -2.76
CA THR A 145 -1.78 -0.54 -3.37
C THR A 145 -2.15 0.66 -4.23
N PHE A 146 -3.37 0.70 -4.78
CA PHE A 146 -3.90 1.82 -5.57
C PHE A 146 -5.43 1.77 -5.70
N GLY A 147 -6.04 2.90 -6.03
CA GLY A 147 -7.48 3.03 -6.34
C GLY A 147 -7.81 3.07 -7.84
N MET A 148 -9.10 3.13 -8.17
CA MET A 148 -9.63 3.18 -9.54
C MET A 148 -9.78 4.61 -10.08
N ASN A 149 -9.18 5.60 -9.43
CA ASN A 149 -9.30 6.99 -9.83
C ASN A 149 -8.65 7.24 -11.22
N PRO A 150 -9.31 7.92 -12.16
CA PRO A 150 -8.79 8.11 -13.53
C PRO A 150 -7.49 8.93 -13.62
N HIS A 151 -7.21 9.80 -12.65
CA HIS A 151 -6.00 10.63 -12.62
C HIS A 151 -4.83 9.91 -11.94
N TYR A 152 -5.14 8.93 -11.08
CA TYR A 152 -4.18 8.10 -10.38
C TYR A 152 -4.24 6.64 -10.88
N GLY A 153 -4.16 5.68 -9.98
CA GLY A 153 -4.22 4.25 -10.24
C GLY A 153 -2.87 3.57 -10.27
N ILE A 154 -2.80 2.47 -11.02
CA ILE A 154 -1.66 1.54 -11.02
C ILE A 154 -0.30 2.21 -11.26
N ARG A 155 -0.26 3.34 -11.99
CA ARG A 155 0.97 4.11 -12.25
C ARG A 155 1.62 4.61 -10.96
N TYR A 156 0.80 4.99 -9.97
CA TYR A 156 1.23 5.58 -8.69
C TYR A 156 1.06 4.62 -7.51
N ARG A 157 0.91 3.31 -7.76
CA ARG A 157 0.77 2.30 -6.71
C ARG A 157 1.96 2.20 -5.75
N SER A 158 1.77 1.68 -4.55
CA SER A 158 2.89 1.15 -3.75
C SER A 158 3.41 -0.19 -4.31
N GLU A 159 4.68 -0.52 -4.03
CA GLU A 159 5.10 -1.92 -4.12
C GLU A 159 4.61 -2.68 -2.88
N MET A 160 4.25 -3.95 -3.06
CA MET A 160 3.75 -4.80 -1.99
C MET A 160 4.69 -5.98 -1.73
N LEU A 161 5.10 -6.13 -0.47
CA LEU A 161 5.70 -7.35 0.05
C LEU A 161 4.61 -8.18 0.74
N SER A 162 4.11 -9.21 0.06
CA SER A 162 3.01 -10.06 0.53
C SER A 162 3.52 -11.38 1.10
N LEU A 163 3.05 -11.75 2.30
CA LEU A 163 3.37 -13.05 2.90
C LEU A 163 2.90 -14.21 2.04
N HIS A 164 1.72 -14.10 1.42
CA HIS A 164 1.21 -15.13 0.51
C HIS A 164 2.18 -15.42 -0.63
N ARG A 165 2.62 -14.36 -1.34
CA ARG A 165 3.58 -14.47 -2.45
C ARG A 165 4.94 -14.97 -1.99
N PHE A 166 5.39 -14.55 -0.80
CA PHE A 166 6.64 -15.03 -0.22
C PHE A 166 6.58 -16.54 0.07
N LYS A 167 5.48 -17.04 0.63
CA LYS A 167 5.28 -18.48 0.86
C LYS A 167 5.29 -19.26 -0.46
N LEU A 168 4.57 -18.78 -1.47
CA LEU A 168 4.59 -19.39 -2.80
C LEU A 168 6.02 -19.44 -3.37
N TYR A 169 6.77 -18.33 -3.32
CA TYR A 169 8.16 -18.32 -3.79
C TYR A 169 9.05 -19.31 -3.04
N LYS A 170 8.87 -19.45 -1.72
CA LYS A 170 9.71 -20.30 -0.87
C LYS A 170 9.40 -21.79 -1.01
N TYR A 171 8.15 -22.15 -1.30
CA TYR A 171 7.65 -23.52 -1.24
C TYR A 171 7.12 -24.08 -2.58
N ALA A 172 7.09 -23.28 -3.65
CA ALA A 172 6.82 -23.74 -5.03
C ALA A 172 8.09 -24.29 -5.69
#